data_AF-A0A935YW35-F1
#
_entry.id   AF-A0A935YW35-F1
#
_cell.length_a   1.000
_cell.length_b   1.000
_cell.length_c   1.000
_cell.angle_alpha   90.00
_cell.angle_beta   90.00
_cell.angle_gamma   90.00
#
_symmetry.space_group_name_H-M   'P 1'
#
loop_
_entity.id
_entity.type
_entity.pdbx_description
1 polymer ?
#
loop_
_entity_poly.entity_id
_entity_poly.type
_entity_poly.pdbx_seq_one_letter_code
_entity_poly.pdbx_strand_id
1 'polypeptide(L)'
;MDTQIDAIRERLVGTTIDLGSLLSTDYFNHFNEVIMLLGMLPDMPEMLEDVDAWEFATYCEHFDKSGLAFAPLAIEAYQLAPRRLRERLDKLAVQMSMLIVETRVRLRYMLEVERMDKFREISELHSLELQGMVDDGGAIIHGNASSSDQSAVDALF
;
A
#
# COMPACT_ATOMS: atom_id res chain seq x y z
N MET A 1 15.52 -23.47 7.99
CA MET A 1 14.80 -22.21 7.69
C MET A 1 15.73 -21.03 7.93
N ASP A 2 16.40 -20.96 9.07
CA ASP A 2 17.29 -19.83 9.42
C ASP A 2 18.38 -19.56 8.39
N THR A 3 19.06 -20.58 7.88
CA THR A 3 20.13 -20.42 6.85
C THR A 3 19.63 -19.80 5.53
N GLN A 4 18.37 -20.02 5.16
CA GLN A 4 17.79 -19.47 3.93
C GLN A 4 17.38 -18.01 4.11
N ILE A 5 16.88 -17.65 5.30
CA ILE A 5 16.53 -16.27 5.65
C ILE A 5 17.78 -15.41 5.80
N ASP A 6 18.86 -15.95 6.36
CA ASP A 6 20.12 -15.20 6.48
C ASP A 6 20.74 -14.96 5.10
N ALA A 7 20.75 -15.99 4.23
CA ALA A 7 21.24 -15.87 2.87
C ALA A 7 20.42 -14.87 2.02
N ILE A 8 19.10 -14.79 2.20
CA ILE A 8 18.32 -13.79 1.48
C ILE A 8 18.60 -12.39 2.01
N ARG A 9 18.71 -12.19 3.32
CA ARG A 9 18.99 -10.88 3.93
C ARG A 9 20.29 -10.26 3.43
N GLU A 10 21.33 -11.05 3.23
CA GLU A 10 22.57 -10.56 2.63
C GLU A 10 22.36 -9.98 1.22
N ARG A 11 21.45 -10.58 0.43
CA ARG A 11 21.10 -10.11 -0.92
C ARG A 11 20.20 -8.87 -0.90
N LEU A 12 19.45 -8.65 0.18
CA LEU A 12 18.56 -7.50 0.33
C LEU A 12 19.31 -6.19 0.63
N VAL A 13 20.57 -6.27 1.07
CA VAL A 13 21.38 -5.09 1.44
C VAL A 13 21.46 -4.12 0.27
N GLY A 14 21.11 -2.85 0.51
CA GLY A 14 21.12 -1.79 -0.51
C GLY A 14 19.84 -1.73 -1.36
N THR A 15 18.81 -2.50 -1.03
CA THR A 15 17.46 -2.39 -1.62
C THR A 15 16.49 -1.69 -0.66
N THR A 16 15.27 -1.42 -1.11
CA THR A 16 14.16 -0.91 -0.29
C THR A 16 13.42 -2.02 0.48
N ILE A 17 13.88 -3.27 0.37
CA ILE A 17 13.30 -4.41 1.10
C ILE A 17 13.82 -4.39 2.53
N ASP A 18 12.92 -4.34 3.51
CA ASP A 18 13.23 -4.35 4.92
C ASP A 18 13.79 -5.72 5.35
N LEU A 19 14.92 -5.73 6.06
CA LEU A 19 15.61 -6.96 6.47
C LEU A 19 14.85 -7.76 7.54
N GLY A 20 13.99 -7.07 8.31
CA GLY A 20 13.17 -7.67 9.35
C GLY A 20 11.92 -8.33 8.80
N SER A 21 11.15 -7.58 7.98
CA SER A 21 9.89 -8.06 7.43
C SER A 21 10.02 -8.82 6.11
N LEU A 22 11.11 -8.60 5.36
CA LEU A 22 11.31 -9.08 3.98
C LEU A 22 10.29 -8.49 2.98
N LEU A 23 9.76 -7.30 3.27
CA LEU A 23 8.80 -6.55 2.44
C LEU A 23 9.41 -5.23 1.99
N SER A 24 9.03 -4.72 0.82
CA SER A 24 9.53 -3.45 0.26
C SER A 24 8.46 -2.36 0.23
N THR A 25 8.86 -1.16 0.64
CA THR A 25 8.00 0.04 0.60
C THR A 25 7.66 0.49 -0.82
N ASP A 26 8.44 0.08 -1.83
CA ASP A 26 8.14 0.41 -3.24
C ASP A 26 6.81 -0.17 -3.70
N TYR A 27 6.27 -1.17 -3.00
CA TYR A 27 4.91 -1.64 -3.23
C TYR A 27 3.89 -0.50 -3.17
N PHE A 28 4.07 0.49 -2.30
CA PHE A 28 3.10 1.59 -2.18
C PHE A 28 3.20 2.65 -3.28
N ASN A 29 4.19 2.59 -4.16
CA ASN A 29 4.36 3.59 -5.22
C ASN A 29 3.13 3.67 -6.14
N HIS A 30 2.57 2.52 -6.53
CA HIS A 30 1.37 2.52 -7.38
C HIS A 30 0.12 3.05 -6.65
N PHE A 31 0.05 2.95 -5.32
CA PHE A 31 -1.01 3.62 -4.55
C PHE A 31 -0.77 5.13 -4.47
N ASN A 32 0.47 5.56 -4.27
CA ASN A 32 0.83 6.99 -4.25
C ASN A 32 0.47 7.68 -5.58
N GLU A 33 0.61 6.99 -6.72
CA GLU A 33 0.20 7.50 -8.02
C GLU A 33 -1.30 7.85 -8.04
N VAL A 34 -2.19 6.93 -7.64
CA VAL A 34 -3.64 7.21 -7.62
C VAL A 34 -4.04 8.20 -6.52
N ILE A 35 -3.35 8.22 -5.38
CA ILE A 35 -3.54 9.21 -4.31
C ILE A 35 -3.25 10.63 -4.82
N MET A 36 -2.15 10.78 -5.58
CA MET A 36 -1.79 12.04 -6.21
C MET A 36 -2.86 12.47 -7.22
N LEU A 37 -3.34 11.55 -8.08
CA LEU A 37 -4.43 11.85 -9.01
C LEU A 37 -5.69 12.32 -8.27
N LEU A 38 -6.11 11.62 -7.21
CA LEU A 38 -7.25 12.01 -6.37
C LEU A 38 -7.07 13.40 -5.76
N GLY A 39 -5.86 13.74 -5.32
CA GLY A 39 -5.53 15.06 -4.76
C GLY A 39 -5.59 16.20 -5.78
N MET A 40 -5.46 15.90 -7.08
CA MET A 40 -5.55 16.90 -8.16
C MET A 40 -6.98 17.13 -8.65
N LEU A 41 -7.90 16.19 -8.39
CA LEU A 41 -9.28 16.27 -8.86
C LEU A 41 -10.04 17.55 -8.48
N PRO A 42 -9.83 18.20 -7.31
CA PRO A 42 -10.57 19.41 -6.99
C PRO A 42 -10.43 20.54 -8.03
N ASP A 43 -9.25 20.62 -8.64
CA ASP A 43 -8.88 21.60 -9.66
C ASP A 43 -8.95 21.02 -11.08
N MET A 44 -8.72 19.71 -11.23
CA MET A 44 -8.67 18.99 -12.52
C MET A 44 -9.62 17.78 -12.54
N PRO A 45 -10.95 17.97 -12.58
CA PRO A 45 -11.93 16.89 -12.49
C PRO A 45 -11.87 15.88 -13.67
N GLU A 46 -11.32 16.28 -14.81
CA GLU A 46 -11.10 15.42 -15.98
C GLU A 46 -10.13 14.27 -15.70
N MET A 47 -9.21 14.42 -14.74
CA MET A 47 -8.27 13.37 -14.34
C MET A 47 -8.96 12.18 -13.65
N LEU A 48 -10.27 12.23 -13.41
CA LEU A 48 -11.04 11.08 -12.93
C LEU A 48 -10.95 9.90 -13.91
N GLU A 49 -10.73 10.16 -15.21
CA GLU A 49 -10.49 9.09 -16.19
C GLU A 49 -9.21 8.30 -15.88
N ASP A 50 -8.13 8.98 -15.47
CA ASP A 50 -6.87 8.33 -15.07
C ASP A 50 -7.03 7.58 -13.75
N VAL A 51 -7.80 8.15 -12.82
CA VAL A 51 -8.15 7.44 -11.57
C VAL A 51 -8.92 6.17 -11.89
N ASP A 52 -9.86 6.18 -12.84
CA ASP A 52 -10.63 5.00 -13.26
C ASP A 52 -9.77 3.95 -13.98
N ALA A 53 -8.78 4.38 -14.75
CA ALA A 53 -7.85 3.52 -15.46
C ALA A 53 -6.86 2.79 -14.53
N TRP A 54 -6.65 3.29 -13.31
CA TRP A 54 -5.81 2.60 -12.33
C TRP A 54 -6.41 1.23 -11.98
N GLU A 55 -5.55 0.21 -11.90
CA GLU A 55 -5.94 -1.15 -11.54
C GLU A 55 -5.17 -1.63 -10.33
N PHE A 56 -5.84 -2.39 -9.47
CA PHE A 56 -5.21 -3.03 -8.33
C PHE A 56 -4.22 -4.10 -8.78
N ALA A 57 -3.03 -4.08 -8.17
CA ALA A 57 -2.03 -5.13 -8.29
C ALA A 57 -1.68 -5.66 -6.89
N THR A 58 -1.66 -6.98 -6.74
CA THR A 58 -1.09 -7.61 -5.54
C THR A 58 0.42 -7.31 -5.44
N TYR A 59 1.01 -7.54 -4.27
CA TYR A 59 2.45 -7.33 -4.05
C TYR A 59 3.31 -7.97 -5.15
N CYS A 60 3.10 -9.26 -5.44
CA CYS A 60 3.89 -9.96 -6.45
C CYS A 60 3.62 -9.43 -7.87
N GLU A 61 2.37 -9.13 -8.21
CA GLU A 61 2.01 -8.59 -9.53
C GLU A 61 2.60 -7.19 -9.77
N HIS A 62 2.62 -6.35 -8.72
CA HIS A 62 3.25 -5.04 -8.78
C HIS A 62 4.74 -5.18 -9.12
N PHE A 63 5.49 -5.98 -8.37
CA PHE A 63 6.92 -6.16 -8.62
C PHE A 63 7.19 -6.80 -9.98
N ASP A 64 6.41 -7.80 -10.38
CA ASP A 64 6.55 -8.47 -11.69
C ASP A 64 6.43 -7.47 -12.86
N LYS A 65 5.57 -6.45 -12.71
CA LYS A 65 5.33 -5.40 -13.72
C LYS A 65 6.16 -4.12 -13.53
N SER A 66 6.80 -3.93 -12.38
CA SER A 66 7.43 -2.66 -11.98
C SER A 66 8.68 -2.24 -12.78
N GLY A 67 9.37 -3.20 -13.41
CA GLY A 67 10.68 -2.95 -14.06
C GLY A 67 11.83 -2.69 -13.08
N LEU A 68 11.62 -2.81 -11.77
CA LEU A 68 12.65 -2.64 -10.75
C LEU A 68 13.66 -3.78 -10.82
N ALA A 69 14.97 -3.46 -10.81
CA ALA A 69 16.03 -4.46 -10.94
C ALA A 69 15.99 -5.53 -9.83
N PHE A 70 15.49 -5.17 -8.64
CA PHE A 70 15.34 -6.08 -7.51
C PHE A 70 13.95 -6.74 -7.42
N ALA A 71 13.07 -6.54 -8.40
CA ALA A 71 11.71 -7.12 -8.37
C ALA A 71 11.68 -8.64 -8.18
N PRO A 72 12.51 -9.46 -8.86
CA PRO A 72 12.54 -10.90 -8.61
C PRO A 72 12.94 -11.23 -7.17
N LEU A 73 13.85 -10.43 -6.58
CA LEU A 73 14.28 -10.57 -5.21
C LEU A 73 13.18 -10.15 -4.21
N ALA A 74 12.40 -9.12 -4.51
CA ALA A 74 11.26 -8.71 -3.69
C ALA A 74 10.18 -9.80 -3.65
N ILE A 75 9.91 -10.46 -4.78
CA ILE A 75 8.95 -11.57 -4.86
C ILE A 75 9.46 -12.79 -4.07
N GLU A 76 10.75 -13.12 -4.21
CA GLU A 76 11.39 -14.21 -3.44
C GLU A 76 11.35 -13.94 -1.93
N ALA A 77 11.70 -12.71 -1.52
CA ALA A 77 11.67 -12.24 -0.13
C ALA A 77 10.27 -12.31 0.47
N TYR A 78 9.26 -11.89 -0.29
CA TYR A 78 7.87 -12.01 0.12
C TYR A 78 7.48 -13.46 0.44
N GLN A 79 7.89 -14.46 -0.34
CA GLN A 79 7.55 -15.87 -0.01
C GLN A 79 8.14 -16.35 1.32
N LEU A 80 9.25 -15.75 1.76
CA LEU A 80 9.90 -16.03 3.04
C LEU A 80 9.45 -15.10 4.17
N ALA A 81 8.73 -14.02 3.84
CA ALA A 81 8.28 -13.04 4.81
C ALA A 81 7.36 -13.67 5.87
N PRO A 82 7.42 -13.21 7.15
CA PRO A 82 6.55 -13.68 8.21
C PRO A 82 5.08 -13.61 7.77
N ARG A 83 4.39 -14.76 7.83
CA ARG A 83 3.00 -14.90 7.34
C ARG A 83 2.06 -13.81 7.87
N ARG A 84 2.20 -13.45 9.15
CA ARG A 84 1.39 -12.40 9.80
C ARG A 84 1.58 -11.03 9.14
N LEU A 85 2.80 -10.68 8.72
CA LEU A 85 3.08 -9.39 8.08
C LEU A 85 2.52 -9.36 6.67
N ARG A 86 2.65 -10.47 5.92
CA ARG A 86 2.02 -10.62 4.61
C ARG A 86 0.50 -10.47 4.66
N GLU A 87 -0.15 -11.23 5.52
CA GLU A 87 -1.62 -11.18 5.65
C GLU A 87 -2.12 -9.78 6.05
N ARG A 88 -1.37 -9.05 6.89
CA ARG A 88 -1.67 -7.66 7.24
C ARG A 88 -1.51 -6.71 6.05
N LEU A 89 -0.39 -6.83 5.31
CA LEU A 89 -0.12 -5.99 4.14
C LEU A 89 -1.14 -6.25 3.02
N ASP A 90 -1.41 -7.51 2.70
CA ASP A 90 -2.37 -7.91 1.66
C ASP A 90 -3.77 -7.41 2.01
N LYS A 91 -4.18 -7.55 3.28
CA LYS A 91 -5.48 -7.05 3.76
C LYS A 91 -5.57 -5.54 3.62
N LEU A 92 -4.54 -4.81 4.05
CA LEU A 92 -4.49 -3.34 3.92
C LEU A 92 -4.61 -2.92 2.45
N ALA A 93 -3.85 -3.56 1.55
CA ALA A 93 -3.88 -3.26 0.13
C ALA A 93 -5.27 -3.52 -0.50
N VAL A 94 -5.95 -4.59 -0.10
CA VAL A 94 -7.34 -4.85 -0.51
C VAL A 94 -8.28 -3.78 0.02
N GLN A 95 -8.11 -3.33 1.27
CA GLN A 95 -8.92 -2.24 1.83
C GLN A 95 -8.71 -0.92 1.08
N MET A 96 -7.46 -0.58 0.74
CA MET A 96 -7.14 0.60 -0.08
C MET A 96 -7.80 0.52 -1.46
N SER A 97 -7.71 -0.64 -2.11
CA SER A 97 -8.36 -0.88 -3.40
C SER A 97 -9.88 -0.73 -3.32
N MET A 98 -10.52 -1.27 -2.28
CA MET A 98 -11.96 -1.09 -2.05
C MET A 98 -12.34 0.38 -1.87
N LEU A 99 -11.56 1.14 -1.09
CA LEU A 99 -11.78 2.57 -0.91
C LEU A 99 -11.63 3.34 -2.24
N ILE A 100 -10.62 3.01 -3.07
CA ILE A 100 -10.44 3.62 -4.40
C ILE A 100 -11.67 3.33 -5.28
N VAL A 101 -12.13 2.08 -5.35
CA VAL A 101 -13.32 1.70 -6.15
C VAL A 101 -14.57 2.43 -5.66
N GLU A 102 -14.79 2.49 -4.36
CA GLU A 102 -15.91 3.24 -3.78
C GLU A 102 -15.82 4.74 -4.10
N THR A 103 -14.62 5.30 -4.02
CA THR A 103 -14.34 6.70 -4.35
C THR A 103 -14.72 7.01 -5.79
N ARG A 104 -14.31 6.18 -6.75
CA ARG A 104 -14.66 6.34 -8.17
C ARG A 104 -16.17 6.41 -8.39
N VAL A 105 -16.91 5.47 -7.81
CA VAL A 105 -18.37 5.42 -7.92
C VAL A 105 -19.00 6.70 -7.35
N ARG A 106 -18.56 7.14 -6.18
CA ARG A 106 -19.07 8.35 -5.54
C ARG A 106 -18.75 9.61 -6.34
N LEU A 107 -17.51 9.76 -6.82
CA LEU A 107 -17.07 10.91 -7.60
C LEU A 107 -17.80 10.98 -8.94
N ARG A 108 -17.96 9.85 -9.63
CA ARG A 108 -18.74 9.78 -10.89
C ARG A 108 -20.18 10.25 -10.67
N TYR A 109 -20.82 9.77 -9.61
CA TYR A 109 -22.17 10.20 -9.26
C TYR A 109 -22.24 11.70 -8.94
N MET A 110 -21.25 12.27 -8.23
CA MET A 110 -21.22 13.72 -7.95
C MET A 110 -21.07 14.55 -9.22
N LEU A 111 -20.32 14.09 -10.23
CA LEU A 111 -20.25 14.75 -11.53
C LEU A 111 -21.60 14.68 -12.26
N GLU A 112 -22.26 13.52 -12.26
CA GLU A 112 -23.57 13.33 -12.91
C GLU A 112 -24.67 14.21 -12.33
N VAL A 113 -24.66 14.45 -11.00
CA VAL A 113 -25.62 15.32 -10.33
C VAL A 113 -25.14 16.77 -10.16
N GLU A 114 -24.04 17.14 -10.83
CA GLU A 114 -23.44 18.49 -10.84
C GLU A 114 -23.10 19.04 -9.44
N ARG A 115 -22.72 18.16 -8.50
CA ARG A 115 -22.35 18.50 -7.12
C ARG A 115 -20.83 18.66 -6.94
N MET A 116 -20.28 19.67 -7.61
CA MET A 116 -18.83 19.94 -7.59
C MET A 116 -18.27 20.25 -6.19
N ASP A 117 -19.08 20.82 -5.29
CA ASP A 117 -18.71 21.02 -3.89
C ASP A 117 -18.41 19.68 -3.19
N LYS A 118 -19.26 18.69 -3.39
CA LYS A 118 -19.10 17.34 -2.83
C LYS A 118 -18.07 16.51 -3.55
N PHE A 119 -17.91 16.70 -4.86
CA PHE A 119 -16.83 16.11 -5.62
C PHE A 119 -15.47 16.45 -4.99
N ARG A 120 -15.21 17.75 -4.75
CA ARG A 120 -13.99 18.25 -4.11
C ARG A 120 -13.78 17.69 -2.71
N GLU A 121 -14.82 17.75 -1.88
CA GLU A 121 -14.78 17.25 -0.50
C GLU A 121 -14.42 15.75 -0.46
N ILE A 122 -15.04 14.93 -1.30
CA ILE A 122 -14.80 13.48 -1.34
C ILE A 122 -13.39 13.18 -1.86
N SER A 123 -12.93 13.85 -2.92
CA SER A 123 -11.61 13.61 -3.50
C SER A 123 -10.48 13.95 -2.52
N GLU A 124 -10.59 15.08 -1.81
CA GLU A 124 -9.62 15.49 -0.79
C GLU A 124 -9.63 14.55 0.42
N LEU A 125 -10.82 14.23 0.93
CA LEU A 125 -10.99 13.37 2.10
C LEU A 125 -10.38 11.99 1.85
N HIS A 126 -10.73 11.34 0.74
CA HIS A 126 -10.27 9.99 0.46
C HIS A 126 -8.80 9.94 0.03
N SER A 127 -8.26 11.00 -0.60
CA SER A 127 -6.82 11.13 -0.84
C SER A 127 -6.04 11.13 0.49
N LEU A 128 -6.50 11.92 1.48
CA LEU A 128 -5.88 11.95 2.81
C LEU A 128 -6.03 10.61 3.57
N GLU A 129 -7.20 9.98 3.49
CA GLU A 129 -7.44 8.67 4.12
C GLU A 129 -6.50 7.60 3.54
N LEU A 130 -6.36 7.54 2.21
CA LEU A 130 -5.44 6.63 1.54
C LEU A 130 -3.98 6.92 1.88
N GLN A 131 -3.59 8.19 2.03
CA GLN A 131 -2.24 8.56 2.47
C GLN A 131 -1.95 8.00 3.88
N GLY A 132 -2.92 8.09 4.81
CA GLY A 132 -2.80 7.47 6.13
C GLY A 132 -2.67 5.94 6.06
N MET A 133 -3.38 5.31 5.12
CA MET A 133 -3.23 3.86 4.89
C MET A 133 -1.85 3.50 4.33
N VAL A 134 -1.24 4.34 3.48
CA VAL A 134 0.15 4.15 3.04
C VAL A 134 1.13 4.21 4.22
N ASP A 135 0.93 5.16 5.13
CA ASP A 135 1.76 5.31 6.34
C ASP A 135 1.64 4.07 7.25
N ASP A 136 0.43 3.57 7.46
CA ASP A 136 0.16 2.30 8.17
C ASP A 136 0.87 1.11 7.49
N GLY A 137 0.87 1.12 6.16
CA GLY A 137 1.58 0.17 5.33
C GLY A 137 3.08 0.18 5.53
N GLY A 138 3.69 1.37 5.55
CA GLY A 138 5.10 1.56 5.88
C GLY A 138 5.43 1.03 7.28
N ALA A 139 4.55 1.24 8.27
CA ALA A 139 4.72 0.71 9.62
C ALA A 139 4.69 -0.83 9.67
N ILE A 140 3.82 -1.47 8.87
CA ILE A 140 3.81 -2.94 8.71
C ILE A 140 5.15 -3.43 8.14
N ILE A 141 5.66 -2.75 7.10
CA ILE A 141 6.90 -3.13 6.40
C ILE A 141 8.12 -2.98 7.32
N HIS A 142 8.20 -1.93 8.14
CA HIS A 142 9.32 -1.76 9.06
C HIS A 142 9.22 -2.62 10.34
N GLY A 143 8.19 -3.47 10.45
CA GLY A 143 8.00 -4.30 11.64
C GLY A 143 7.53 -3.53 12.87
N ASN A 144 7.27 -2.22 12.74
CA ASN A 144 6.58 -1.40 13.72
C ASN A 144 5.07 -1.71 13.65
N ALA A 145 4.73 -2.97 13.92
CA ALA A 145 3.45 -3.22 14.54
C ALA A 145 3.45 -2.37 15.81
N SER A 146 2.60 -1.35 15.86
CA SER A 146 2.21 -0.70 17.10
C SER A 146 2.20 -1.73 18.22
N SER A 147 2.86 -1.36 19.31
CA SER A 147 3.15 -2.10 20.54
C SER A 147 1.90 -2.67 21.24
N SER A 148 1.14 -3.51 20.54
CA SER A 148 0.01 -4.29 21.05
C SER A 148 0.35 -5.78 21.14
N ASP A 149 1.55 -6.19 20.70
CA ASP A 149 2.13 -7.52 20.97
C ASP A 149 3.14 -7.50 22.13
N GLN A 150 3.23 -6.39 22.88
CA GLN A 150 4.05 -6.26 24.09
C GLN A 150 3.25 -6.47 25.40
N SER A 151 2.10 -7.15 25.31
CA SER A 151 1.21 -7.46 26.44
C SER A 151 1.18 -8.97 26.73
N ALA A 152 2.35 -9.61 26.83
CA ALA A 152 2.43 -11.00 27.31
C ALA A 152 3.74 -11.32 28.08
N VAL A 153 4.53 -10.31 28.45
CA VAL A 153 5.75 -10.52 29.25
C VAL A 153 5.80 -9.49 30.38
N ASP A 154 4.77 -9.49 31.22
CA ASP A 154 4.78 -8.80 32.53
C ASP A 154 3.89 -9.54 33.56
N ALA A 155 3.77 -10.87 33.41
CA ALA A 155 3.09 -11.75 34.37
C ALA A 155 4.05 -12.76 35.03
N LEU A 156 5.35 -12.45 35.10
CA LEU A 156 6.37 -13.35 35.65
C LEU A 156 7.36 -12.69 36.63
N PHE A 157 6.98 -11.56 37.22
CA PHE A 157 7.62 -11.04 38.43
C PHE A 157 6.57 -10.58 39.44
#